data_AF-A0A964N914-F1
#
_entry.id   AF-A0A964N914-F1
#
_cell.length_a   1.000
_cell.length_b   1.000
_cell.length_c   1.000
_cell.angle_alpha   90.00
_cell.angle_beta   90.00
_cell.angle_gamma   90.00
#
_symmetry.space_group_name_H-M   'P 1'
#
loop_
_entity.id
_entity.type
_entity.pdbx_description
1 polymer ?
#
loop_
_entity_poly.entity_id
_entity_poly.type
_entity_poly.pdbx_seq_one_letter_code
_entity_poly.pdbx_strand_id
1 'polypeptide(L)'
;MKVVTLKNIPAVPAEGAAERTAGWTGPVARTRQTIIPPGESENYNCSVVNFSQGCNTGWHSHDCDQILVVTSGSGLVATEHEQREINVGDVAHIKAGERHWHGAKSDTTMGHITITLVGGKATWG
;
A
#
# COMPACT_ATOMS: atom_id res chain seq x y z
N MET A 1 -13.58 -12.54 -16.98
CA MET A 1 -13.94 -12.59 -15.54
C MET A 1 -12.86 -13.36 -14.81
N LYS A 2 -12.34 -12.83 -13.70
CA LYS A 2 -11.24 -13.45 -12.94
C LYS A 2 -11.62 -13.48 -11.47
N VAL A 3 -11.52 -14.65 -10.85
CA VAL A 3 -11.65 -14.82 -9.40
C VAL A 3 -10.30 -15.32 -8.91
N VAL A 4 -9.71 -14.61 -7.96
CA VAL A 4 -8.42 -14.98 -7.39
C VAL A 4 -8.55 -15.26 -5.90
N THR A 5 -7.74 -16.18 -5.38
CA THR A 5 -7.59 -16.39 -3.95
C THR A 5 -6.18 -15.97 -3.57
N LEU A 6 -6.04 -15.03 -2.62
CA LEU A 6 -4.74 -14.45 -2.28
C LEU A 6 -3.67 -15.49 -1.92
N LYS A 7 -4.05 -16.58 -1.24
CA LYS A 7 -3.12 -17.67 -0.90
C LYS A 7 -2.44 -18.34 -2.12
N ASN A 8 -3.03 -18.19 -3.31
CA ASN A 8 -2.54 -18.74 -4.57
C ASN A 8 -1.75 -17.71 -5.40
N ILE A 9 -1.63 -16.46 -4.95
CA ILE A 9 -0.83 -15.41 -5.60
C ILE A 9 0.46 -15.24 -4.82
N PRO A 10 1.64 -15.37 -5.46
CA PRO A 10 2.90 -15.24 -4.76
C PRO A 10 3.06 -13.83 -4.15
N ALA A 11 3.43 -13.79 -2.88
CA ALA A 11 3.85 -12.56 -2.22
C ALA A 11 5.34 -12.36 -2.48
N VAL A 12 5.66 -11.49 -3.43
CA VAL A 12 7.05 -11.15 -3.78
C VAL A 12 7.48 -9.87 -3.07
N PRO A 13 8.77 -9.65 -2.79
CA PRO A 13 9.25 -8.37 -2.28
C PRO A 13 8.73 -7.22 -3.15
N ALA A 14 8.17 -6.19 -2.52
CA ALA A 14 7.67 -5.03 -3.24
C ALA A 14 8.82 -4.10 -3.63
N GLU A 15 8.86 -3.67 -4.89
CA GLU A 15 9.79 -2.63 -5.36
C GLU A 15 9.55 -1.30 -4.62
N GLY A 16 10.62 -0.51 -4.43
CA GLY A 16 10.60 0.78 -3.72
C GLY A 16 11.02 0.67 -2.25
N ALA A 17 11.02 1.80 -1.54
CA ALA A 17 11.49 1.86 -0.16
C ALA A 17 10.56 1.10 0.81
N ALA A 18 11.16 0.44 1.80
CA ALA A 18 10.49 -0.08 2.99
C ALA A 18 11.11 0.66 4.18
N GLU A 19 10.41 1.69 4.66
CA GLU A 19 10.89 2.53 5.75
C GLU A 19 10.34 2.06 7.10
N ARG A 20 10.92 2.58 8.17
CA ARG A 20 10.49 2.30 9.54
C ARG A 20 9.58 3.40 10.04
N THR A 21 8.43 3.01 10.56
CA THR A 21 7.58 3.88 11.37
C THR A 21 8.36 4.34 12.61
N ALA A 22 8.16 5.60 13.02
CA ALA A 22 8.87 6.18 14.15
C ALA A 22 8.79 5.29 15.40
N GLY A 23 9.94 5.08 16.05
CA GLY A 23 10.05 4.23 17.24
C GLY A 23 10.23 2.73 16.97
N TRP A 24 10.07 2.24 15.72
CA TRP A 24 10.38 0.85 15.38
C TRP A 24 11.86 0.68 15.06
N THR A 25 12.52 -0.29 15.71
CA THR A 25 13.93 -0.63 15.48
C THR A 25 14.14 -2.00 14.83
N GLY A 26 13.08 -2.79 14.70
CA GLY A 26 13.12 -4.12 14.10
C GLY A 26 13.35 -4.11 12.58
N PRO A 27 13.49 -5.29 11.97
CA PRO A 27 13.47 -5.42 10.53
C PRO A 27 12.10 -5.00 9.98
N VAL A 28 12.09 -4.51 8.75
CA VAL A 28 10.86 -4.18 8.01
C VAL A 28 10.87 -4.88 6.66
N ALA A 29 9.70 -5.35 6.25
CA ALA A 29 9.51 -6.01 4.97
C ALA A 29 8.16 -5.58 4.36
N ARG A 30 8.18 -5.38 3.04
CA ARG A 30 7.00 -5.10 2.23
C ARG A 30 6.91 -6.11 1.10
N THR A 31 5.73 -6.72 0.92
CA THR A 31 5.48 -7.64 -0.20
C THR A 31 4.30 -7.20 -1.04
N ARG A 32 4.27 -7.63 -2.29
CA ARG A 32 3.21 -7.36 -3.26
C ARG A 32 2.68 -8.67 -3.83
N GLN A 33 1.36 -8.74 -3.95
CA GLN A 33 0.64 -9.78 -4.67
C GLN A 33 -0.19 -9.12 -5.78
N THR A 34 0.23 -9.30 -7.03
CA THR A 34 -0.43 -8.68 -8.18
C THR A 34 -1.74 -9.41 -8.50
N ILE A 35 -2.87 -8.73 -8.28
CA ILE A 35 -4.22 -9.28 -8.54
C ILE A 35 -4.52 -9.22 -10.04
N ILE A 36 -4.25 -8.04 -10.63
CA ILE A 36 -4.41 -7.78 -12.07
C ILE A 36 -3.02 -7.55 -12.65
N PRO A 37 -2.47 -8.54 -13.40
CA PRO A 37 -1.20 -8.40 -14.09
C PRO A 37 -1.19 -7.24 -15.09
N PRO A 38 -0.01 -6.65 -15.37
CA PRO A 38 0.13 -5.64 -16.41
C PRO A 38 -0.45 -6.12 -17.75
N GLY A 39 -1.26 -5.27 -18.38
CA GLY A 39 -1.91 -5.58 -19.67
C GLY A 39 -3.26 -6.31 -19.57
N GLU A 40 -3.67 -6.81 -18.39
CA GLU A 40 -5.01 -7.40 -18.23
C GLU A 40 -6.12 -6.35 -18.04
N SER A 41 -5.78 -5.11 -17.73
CA SER A 41 -6.72 -3.97 -17.62
C SER A 41 -6.12 -2.77 -18.33
N GLU A 42 -6.97 -2.03 -19.05
CA GLU A 42 -6.62 -0.75 -19.69
C GLU A 42 -6.81 0.44 -18.76
N ASN A 43 -7.50 0.25 -17.62
CA ASN A 43 -7.98 1.36 -16.79
C ASN A 43 -7.23 1.47 -15.46
N TYR A 44 -6.99 0.34 -14.79
CA TYR A 44 -6.45 0.34 -13.43
C TYR A 44 -5.51 -0.84 -13.16
N ASN A 45 -4.53 -0.58 -12.29
CA ASN A 45 -3.71 -1.59 -11.65
C ASN A 45 -4.36 -2.01 -10.33
N CYS A 46 -4.21 -3.27 -9.94
CA CYS A 46 -4.74 -3.76 -8.67
C CYS A 46 -3.79 -4.79 -8.04
N SER A 47 -3.42 -4.59 -6.78
CA SER A 47 -2.55 -5.49 -6.01
C SER A 47 -2.93 -5.51 -4.54
N VAL A 48 -2.54 -6.55 -3.81
CA VAL A 48 -2.39 -6.46 -2.35
C VAL A 48 -0.95 -6.07 -2.03
N VAL A 49 -0.78 -5.16 -1.08
CA VAL A 49 0.51 -4.83 -0.47
C VAL A 49 0.44 -5.18 1.01
N ASN A 50 1.42 -5.94 1.50
CA ASN A 50 1.52 -6.34 2.89
C ASN A 50 2.75 -5.70 3.54
N PHE A 51 2.59 -5.28 4.79
CA PHE A 51 3.58 -4.61 5.60
C PHE A 51 3.82 -5.42 6.89
N SER A 52 5.08 -5.72 7.18
CA SER A 52 5.46 -6.21 8.50
C SER A 52 5.29 -5.12 9.57
N GLN A 53 5.39 -5.49 10.84
CA GLN A 53 5.42 -4.53 11.95
C GLN A 53 6.42 -3.40 11.69
N GLY A 54 5.95 -2.18 11.93
CA GLY A 54 6.70 -0.94 11.75
C GLY A 54 7.13 -0.63 10.32
N CYS A 55 6.68 -1.37 9.29
CA CYS A 55 7.02 -1.09 7.91
C CYS A 55 6.05 -0.08 7.29
N ASN A 56 6.58 0.93 6.59
CA ASN A 56 5.79 1.83 5.76
C ASN A 56 6.45 2.10 4.40
N THR A 57 5.74 2.82 3.52
CA THR A 57 6.20 3.10 2.16
C THR A 57 7.35 4.09 2.04
N GLY A 58 7.61 4.89 3.06
CA GLY A 58 8.25 6.19 2.90
C GLY A 58 7.32 7.21 2.22
N TRP A 59 7.74 8.47 2.24
CA TRP A 59 7.01 9.58 1.61
C TRP A 59 7.07 9.47 0.08
N HIS A 60 5.91 9.67 -0.55
CA HIS A 60 5.77 9.67 -2.00
C HIS A 60 4.48 10.38 -2.41
N SER A 61 4.29 10.59 -3.71
CA SER A 61 3.03 11.04 -4.31
C SER A 61 2.79 10.29 -5.61
N HIS A 62 1.54 10.25 -6.08
CA HIS A 62 1.17 9.67 -7.38
C HIS A 62 0.61 10.76 -8.27
N ASP A 63 0.83 10.67 -9.58
CA ASP A 63 0.22 11.56 -10.58
C ASP A 63 -1.26 11.22 -10.88
N CYS A 64 -1.80 10.20 -10.21
CA CYS A 64 -3.20 9.79 -10.24
C CYS A 64 -3.70 9.50 -8.82
N ASP A 65 -5.02 9.39 -8.68
CA ASP A 65 -5.62 8.99 -7.42
C ASP A 65 -5.23 7.55 -7.06
N GLN A 66 -5.02 7.34 -5.76
CA GLN A 66 -4.79 6.03 -5.17
C GLN A 66 -5.93 5.70 -4.20
N ILE A 67 -6.44 4.46 -4.29
CA ILE A 67 -7.41 3.93 -3.34
C ILE A 67 -6.77 2.77 -2.59
N LEU A 68 -6.88 2.79 -1.27
CA LEU A 68 -6.44 1.72 -0.38
C LEU A 68 -7.68 1.10 0.28
N VAL A 69 -7.82 -0.22 0.23
CA VAL A 69 -8.87 -0.94 0.97
C VAL A 69 -8.19 -1.89 1.94
N VAL A 70 -8.30 -1.65 3.24
CA VAL A 70 -7.60 -2.45 4.26
C VAL A 70 -8.28 -3.81 4.41
N THR A 71 -7.47 -4.87 4.33
CA THR A 71 -7.94 -6.27 4.29
C THR A 71 -7.40 -7.13 5.44
N SER A 72 -6.31 -6.70 6.09
CA SER A 72 -5.75 -7.39 7.24
C SER A 72 -5.02 -6.43 8.18
N GLY A 73 -5.07 -6.73 9.48
CA GLY A 73 -4.36 -5.98 10.51
C GLY A 73 -4.83 -4.52 10.65
N SER A 74 -3.91 -3.66 11.05
CA SER A 74 -4.16 -2.21 11.25
C SER A 74 -2.91 -1.41 10.95
N GLY A 75 -3.07 -0.20 10.45
CA GLY A 75 -1.97 0.62 9.99
C GLY A 75 -2.22 2.10 10.14
N LEU A 76 -1.38 2.86 9.46
CA LEU A 76 -1.44 4.32 9.39
C LEU A 76 -1.42 4.74 7.92
N VAL A 77 -2.15 5.81 7.63
CA VAL A 77 -1.96 6.64 6.44
C VAL A 77 -1.68 8.05 6.91
N ALA A 78 -0.68 8.71 6.33
CA ALA A 78 -0.31 10.06 6.68
C ALA A 78 -0.08 10.90 5.44
N THR A 79 -0.54 12.14 5.50
CA THR A 79 -0.15 13.22 4.58
C THR A 79 0.78 14.19 5.32
N GLU A 80 1.24 15.24 4.66
CA GLU A 80 2.01 16.30 5.32
C GLU A 80 1.22 17.03 6.42
N HIS A 81 -0.10 16.88 6.46
CA HIS A 81 -0.99 17.63 7.35
C HIS A 81 -1.62 16.78 8.45
N GLU A 82 -1.81 15.48 8.21
CA GLU A 82 -2.48 14.61 9.17
C GLU A 82 -1.99 13.16 9.10
N GLN A 83 -2.22 12.42 10.18
CA GLN A 83 -2.01 10.99 10.24
C GLN A 83 -3.26 10.34 10.82
N ARG A 84 -3.75 9.29 10.15
CA ARG A 84 -4.94 8.53 10.55
C ARG A 84 -4.63 7.06 10.69
N GLU A 85 -5.22 6.45 11.71
CA GLU A 85 -5.26 4.99 11.83
C GLU A 85 -6.28 4.42 10.84
N ILE A 86 -5.93 3.28 10.25
CA ILE A 86 -6.77 2.54 9.30
C ILE A 86 -6.83 1.06 9.70
N ASN A 87 -8.03 0.50 9.67
CA ASN A 87 -8.35 -0.86 10.12
C ASN A 87 -9.06 -1.64 9.01
N VAL A 88 -9.15 -2.96 9.16
CA VAL A 88 -9.88 -3.82 8.22
C VAL A 88 -11.29 -3.27 7.95
N GLY A 89 -11.61 -3.05 6.67
CA GLY A 89 -12.87 -2.45 6.22
C GLY A 89 -12.79 -0.96 5.89
N ASP A 90 -11.75 -0.25 6.38
CA ASP A 90 -11.54 1.14 6.02
C ASP A 90 -11.04 1.30 4.58
N VAL A 91 -11.45 2.40 3.95
CA VAL A 91 -11.03 2.80 2.62
C VAL A 91 -10.38 4.18 2.69
N ALA A 92 -9.12 4.28 2.28
CA ALA A 92 -8.43 5.56 2.12
C ALA A 92 -8.43 5.95 0.65
N HIS A 93 -8.87 7.17 0.36
CA HIS A 93 -8.74 7.80 -0.96
C HIS A 93 -7.68 8.90 -0.86
N ILE A 94 -6.66 8.79 -1.69
CA ILE A 94 -5.54 9.71 -1.73
C ILE A 94 -5.52 10.32 -3.12
N LYS A 95 -5.65 11.66 -3.17
CA LYS A 95 -5.74 12.38 -4.45
C LYS A 95 -4.40 12.42 -5.17
N ALA A 96 -4.45 12.52 -6.50
CA ALA A 96 -3.29 12.83 -7.32
C ALA A 96 -2.53 14.05 -6.76
N GLY A 97 -1.21 13.94 -6.66
CA GLY A 97 -0.31 14.97 -6.14
C GLY A 97 -0.23 15.06 -4.62
N GLU A 98 -1.11 14.40 -3.86
CA GLU A 98 -1.04 14.41 -2.40
C GLU A 98 0.19 13.62 -1.92
N ARG A 99 1.10 14.27 -1.20
CA ARG A 99 2.28 13.61 -0.64
C ARG A 99 1.91 12.87 0.64
N HIS A 100 2.23 11.58 0.68
CA HIS A 100 1.78 10.69 1.73
C HIS A 100 2.72 9.50 1.96
N TRP A 101 2.49 8.81 3.07
CA TRP A 101 2.96 7.44 3.28
C TRP A 101 1.85 6.61 3.91
N HIS A 102 1.96 5.29 3.79
CA HIS A 102 1.09 4.37 4.50
C HIS A 102 1.84 3.10 4.88
N GLY A 103 1.37 2.40 5.93
CA GLY A 103 2.09 1.25 6.45
C GLY A 103 1.49 0.68 7.72
N ALA A 104 2.18 -0.28 8.31
CA ALA A 104 1.79 -0.87 9.58
C ALA A 104 2.25 -0.01 10.77
N LYS A 105 1.54 -0.14 11.90
CA LYS A 105 2.00 0.37 13.20
C LYS A 105 3.16 -0.48 13.73
N SER A 106 3.77 -0.06 14.82
CA SER A 106 4.89 -0.80 15.46
C SER A 106 4.48 -2.13 16.09
N ASP A 107 3.19 -2.32 16.39
CA ASP A 107 2.66 -3.48 17.12
C ASP A 107 1.86 -4.45 16.24
N THR A 108 1.52 -4.06 15.02
CA THR A 108 0.61 -4.80 14.12
C THR A 108 1.22 -4.96 12.75
N THR A 109 0.77 -5.97 12.00
CA THR A 109 0.98 -6.01 10.55
C THR A 109 -0.19 -5.30 9.86
N MET A 110 -0.04 -4.99 8.57
CA MET A 110 -1.12 -4.41 7.78
C MET A 110 -1.07 -4.90 6.35
N GLY A 111 -2.23 -5.18 5.75
CA GLY A 111 -2.36 -5.50 4.34
C GLY A 111 -3.56 -4.79 3.72
N HIS A 112 -3.36 -4.17 2.57
CA HIS A 112 -4.43 -3.50 1.83
C HIS A 112 -4.40 -3.85 0.35
N ILE A 113 -5.57 -3.80 -0.29
CA ILE A 113 -5.66 -3.68 -1.75
C ILE A 113 -5.28 -2.25 -2.11
N THR A 114 -4.50 -2.08 -3.18
CA THR A 114 -4.20 -0.79 -3.78
C THR A 114 -4.70 -0.75 -5.22
N ILE A 115 -5.33 0.36 -5.57
CA ILE A 115 -5.85 0.63 -6.92
C ILE A 115 -5.28 1.98 -7.37
N THR A 116 -4.70 1.99 -8.56
CA THR A 116 -4.19 3.20 -9.25
C THR A 116 -4.49 3.11 -10.74
N LEU A 117 -4.38 4.22 -11.47
CA LEU A 117 -4.55 4.21 -12.93
C LEU A 117 -3.42 3.43 -13.62
N VAL A 118 -3.75 2.80 -14.76
CA VAL A 118 -2.72 2.28 -15.68
C VAL A 118 -1.87 3.45 -16.17
N GLY A 119 -0.55 3.27 -16.15
CA GLY A 119 0.42 4.31 -16.53
C GLY A 119 0.67 5.38 -15.46
N GLY A 120 -0.07 5.36 -14.34
CA GLY A 120 0.17 6.24 -13.20
C GLY A 120 1.55 6.00 -12.58
N LYS A 121 2.22 7.09 -12.19
CA LYS A 121 3.59 7.09 -11.69
C LYS A 121 3.65 7.59 -10.26
N ALA A 122 4.51 6.94 -9.47
CA ALA A 122 4.88 7.42 -8.15
C ALA A 122 6.18 8.23 -8.20
N THR A 123 6.19 9.37 -7.50
CA THR A 123 7.40 10.16 -7.22
C THR A 123 7.77 9.96 -5.75
N TRP A 124 8.98 9.47 -5.50
CA TRP A 124 9.51 9.13 -4.17
C TRP A 124 10.39 10.25 -3.61
N GLY A 125 10.34 10.49 -2.30
CA GLY A 125 11.22 11.46 -1.62
C GLY A 125 10.72 11.92 -0.27
#